data_AF-A0A2Z3H643-F1
#
_entry.id   AF-A0A2Z3H643-F1
#
_cell.length_a   1.000
_cell.length_b   1.000
_cell.length_c   1.000
_cell.angle_alpha   90.00
_cell.angle_beta   90.00
_cell.angle_gamma   90.00
#
_symmetry.space_group_name_H-M   'P 1'
#
loop_
_entity.id
_entity.type
_entity.pdbx_description
1 polymer ?
#
loop_
_entity_poly.entity_id
_entity_poly.type
_entity_poly.pdbx_seq_one_letter_code
_entity_poly.pdbx_strand_id
1 'polypeptide(L)'
;MDAPLPDPGAPLPTDVAALHALVRALLAEGTRLRAENAELKTKLDAATKHRFGRRSERKKPAPADPKPARRRDEHGRSVLPEHLERRDVVHDPTDEQKRCPACGRARECIGEQTAEQLDLDPPRFFVLRTRKRSCACRQCDPTAVKLRVAGKNRTARAHRWVGIGDADFPYVVFDFTTGYTADGPRAFFDGYAGYLQADALAQYEGL
;
A
#
# COMPACT_ATOMS: atom_id res chain seq x y z
N MET A 1 28.50 30.40 0.26
CA MET A 1 29.66 30.34 1.17
C MET A 1 29.07 30.30 2.57
N ASP A 2 28.63 29.12 3.00
CA ASP A 2 28.02 28.96 4.31
C ASP A 2 29.11 29.14 5.36
N ALA A 3 28.90 30.11 6.26
CA ALA A 3 29.76 30.25 7.44
C ALA A 3 29.71 28.94 8.24
N PRO A 4 30.85 28.44 8.76
CA PRO A 4 30.87 27.22 9.54
C PRO A 4 29.90 27.35 10.72
N LEU A 5 29.00 26.37 10.85
CA LEU A 5 28.04 26.32 11.94
C LEU A 5 28.77 26.31 13.27
N PRO A 6 28.41 27.18 14.23
CA PRO A 6 29.05 27.17 15.55
C PRO A 6 28.81 25.81 16.22
N ASP A 7 29.86 25.29 16.87
CA ASP A 7 29.82 24.02 17.59
C ASP A 7 28.75 24.08 18.70
N PRO A 8 27.72 23.20 18.66
CA PRO A 8 26.67 23.17 19.68
C PRO A 8 27.19 22.80 21.08
N GLY A 9 28.41 22.24 21.18
CA GLY A 9 29.07 21.91 22.45
C GLY A 9 29.95 23.03 23.03
N ALA A 10 30.14 24.15 22.33
CA ALA A 10 30.97 25.24 22.83
C ALA A 10 30.30 25.94 24.04
N PRO A 11 31.06 26.25 25.11
CA PRO A 11 30.50 26.95 26.26
C PRO A 11 29.96 28.32 25.84
N LEU A 12 28.75 28.64 26.30
CA LEU A 12 28.12 29.92 25.99
C LEU A 12 28.93 31.08 26.59
N PRO A 13 29.02 32.22 25.89
CA PRO A 13 29.60 33.43 26.46
C PRO A 13 28.86 33.82 27.75
N THR A 14 29.61 34.22 28.78
CA THR A 14 29.05 34.66 30.07
C THR A 14 28.68 36.15 30.09
N ASP A 15 29.13 36.91 29.09
CA ASP A 15 28.76 38.32 28.92
C ASP A 15 27.33 38.45 28.34
N VAL A 16 26.52 39.28 29.00
CA VAL A 16 25.11 39.52 28.64
C VAL A 16 25.00 40.16 27.25
N ALA A 17 25.95 40.99 26.83
CA ALA A 17 25.92 41.62 25.51
C ALA A 17 26.12 40.59 24.38
N ALA A 18 27.04 39.64 24.56
CA ALA A 18 27.30 38.54 23.65
C ALA A 18 26.12 37.57 23.59
N LEU A 19 25.48 37.26 24.72
CA LEU A 19 24.25 36.46 24.74
C LEU A 19 23.11 37.17 23.99
N HIS A 20 22.91 38.47 24.20
CA HIS A 20 21.92 39.25 23.46
C HIS A 20 22.23 39.34 21.96
N ALA A 21 23.50 39.35 21.56
CA ALA A 21 23.90 39.30 20.15
C ALA A 21 23.59 37.92 19.53
N LEU A 22 23.90 36.83 20.24
CA LEU A 22 23.60 35.46 19.81
C LEU A 22 22.11 35.22 19.67
N VAL A 23 21.29 35.65 20.64
CA VAL A 23 19.83 35.50 20.56
C VAL A 23 19.27 36.25 19.36
N ARG A 24 19.72 37.49 19.10
CA ARG A 24 19.29 38.25 17.92
C ARG A 24 19.71 37.57 16.61
N ALA A 25 20.92 37.03 16.55
CA ALA A 25 21.41 36.29 15.38
C ALA A 25 20.60 35.00 15.14
N LEU A 26 20.33 34.21 16.19
CA LEU A 26 19.52 32.98 16.10
C LEU A 26 18.07 33.27 15.72
N LEU A 27 17.48 34.37 16.21
CA LEU A 27 16.14 34.79 15.81
C LEU A 27 16.10 35.20 14.33
N ALA A 28 17.10 35.95 13.86
CA ALA A 28 17.21 36.34 12.45
C ALA A 28 17.44 35.13 11.52
N GLU A 29 18.21 34.14 11.99
CA GLU A 29 18.41 32.89 11.26
C GLU A 29 17.13 32.04 11.25
N GLY A 30 16.41 31.98 12.36
CA GLY A 30 15.12 31.30 12.46
C GLY A 30 14.06 31.91 11.55
N THR A 31 14.04 33.23 11.37
CA THR A 31 13.13 33.87 10.40
C THR A 31 13.52 33.58 8.96
N ARG A 32 14.84 33.60 8.64
CA ARG A 32 15.38 33.22 7.33
C ARG A 32 14.99 31.80 6.95
N LEU A 33 15.29 30.83 7.81
CA LEU A 33 15.00 29.42 7.56
C LEU A 33 13.51 29.14 7.43
N ARG A 34 12.65 29.82 8.19
CA ARG A 34 11.19 29.70 8.03
C ARG A 34 10.70 30.25 6.69
N ALA A 35 11.27 31.37 6.24
CA ALA A 35 10.94 31.94 4.92
C ALA A 35 11.38 31.03 3.77
N GLU A 36 12.60 30.50 3.84
CA GLU A 36 13.12 29.54 2.86
C GLU A 36 12.29 28.26 2.82
N ASN A 37 11.92 27.71 3.98
CA ASN A 37 11.02 26.56 4.04
C ASN A 37 9.64 26.84 3.43
N ALA A 38 9.09 28.05 3.63
CA ALA A 38 7.82 28.43 3.02
C ALA A 38 7.93 28.52 1.49
N GLU A 39 9.03 29.08 0.98
CA GLU A 39 9.32 29.14 -0.45
C GLU A 39 9.51 27.75 -1.06
N LEU A 40 10.30 26.88 -0.41
CA LEU A 40 10.54 25.51 -0.87
C LEU A 40 9.25 24.68 -0.88
N LYS A 41 8.40 24.82 0.15
CA LYS A 41 7.07 24.20 0.17
C LYS A 41 6.22 24.67 -1.01
N THR A 42 6.20 25.97 -1.29
CA THR A 42 5.47 26.52 -2.44
C THR A 42 5.99 25.97 -3.77
N LYS A 43 7.32 25.86 -3.94
CA LYS A 43 7.95 25.26 -5.12
C LYS A 43 7.59 23.79 -5.27
N LEU A 44 7.60 23.04 -4.17
CA LEU A 44 7.22 21.63 -4.16
C LEU A 44 5.75 21.44 -4.51
N ASP A 45 4.85 22.26 -3.96
CA ASP A 45 3.43 22.22 -4.28
C ASP A 45 3.17 22.56 -5.75
N ALA A 46 3.87 23.57 -6.28
CA ALA A 46 3.81 23.93 -7.70
C ALA A 46 4.32 22.82 -8.61
N ALA A 47 5.46 22.19 -8.26
CA ALA A 47 6.03 21.07 -9.01
C ALA A 47 5.12 19.83 -8.95
N THR A 48 4.54 19.54 -7.78
CA THR A 48 3.60 18.44 -7.58
C THR A 48 2.32 18.69 -8.38
N LYS A 49 1.78 19.91 -8.37
CA LYS A 49 0.62 20.31 -9.20
C LYS A 49 0.94 20.32 -10.69
N HIS A 50 2.16 20.65 -11.11
CA HIS A 50 2.57 20.57 -12.51
C HIS A 50 2.69 19.11 -12.98
N ARG A 51 3.29 18.24 -12.15
CA ARG A 51 3.52 16.83 -12.45
C ARG A 51 2.25 15.97 -12.34
N PHE A 52 1.34 16.32 -11.43
CA PHE A 52 0.17 15.49 -11.08
C PHE A 52 -1.18 16.23 -11.14
N GLY A 53 -1.23 17.54 -11.42
CA GLY A 53 -2.45 18.34 -11.26
C GLY A 53 -3.45 18.26 -12.42
N ARG A 54 -4.74 18.12 -12.07
CA ARG A 54 -6.04 18.24 -12.80
C ARG A 54 -6.19 17.76 -14.27
N ARG A 55 -5.13 17.35 -14.96
CA ARG A 55 -5.12 16.94 -16.38
C ARG A 55 -4.75 15.48 -16.62
N SER A 56 -4.43 14.71 -15.58
CA SER A 56 -4.40 13.24 -15.67
C SER A 56 -5.79 12.64 -15.98
N GLU A 57 -6.87 13.43 -15.89
CA GLU A 57 -8.25 12.98 -16.10
C GLU A 57 -8.94 13.55 -17.36
N ARG A 58 -8.30 14.43 -18.14
CA ARG A 58 -8.97 15.11 -19.27
C ARG A 58 -8.47 14.60 -20.63
N LYS A 59 -9.10 13.53 -21.13
CA LYS A 59 -8.94 13.08 -22.53
C LYS A 59 -9.50 14.16 -23.46
N LYS A 60 -8.67 14.73 -24.33
CA LYS A 60 -9.13 15.65 -25.38
C LYS A 60 -9.94 14.83 -26.40
N PRO A 61 -11.20 15.17 -26.72
CA PRO A 61 -11.92 14.46 -27.76
C PRO A 61 -11.26 14.76 -29.11
N ALA A 62 -10.95 13.72 -29.88
CA ALA A 62 -10.52 13.84 -31.27
C ALA A 62 -11.69 14.37 -32.14
N PRO A 63 -11.42 15.00 -33.31
CA PRO A 63 -12.47 15.40 -34.24
C PRO A 63 -13.28 14.17 -34.67
N ALA A 64 -14.61 14.31 -34.72
CA ALA A 64 -15.51 13.20 -34.90
C ALA A 64 -15.74 12.88 -36.39
N ASP A 65 -15.38 11.66 -36.81
CA ASP A 65 -15.96 11.01 -37.98
C ASP A 65 -17.35 10.41 -37.64
N PRO A 66 -18.24 10.17 -38.63
CA PRO A 66 -19.61 9.72 -38.39
C PRO A 66 -19.64 8.35 -37.71
N LYS A 67 -20.36 8.24 -36.58
CA LYS A 67 -20.33 7.07 -35.68
C LYS A 67 -21.24 5.91 -36.14
N PRO A 68 -20.73 4.67 -36.22
CA PRO A 68 -21.56 3.47 -36.05
C PRO A 68 -21.86 3.20 -34.55
N ALA A 69 -22.91 2.40 -34.31
CA ALA A 69 -23.58 2.21 -33.01
C ALA A 69 -22.64 1.97 -31.81
N ARG A 70 -22.93 2.67 -30.70
CA ARG A 70 -22.13 2.63 -29.46
C ARG A 70 -22.21 1.26 -28.80
N ARG A 71 -21.07 0.58 -28.65
CA ARG A 71 -20.88 -0.47 -27.65
C ARG A 71 -20.64 0.20 -26.29
N ARG A 72 -21.18 -0.39 -25.22
CA ARG A 72 -21.05 0.09 -23.83
C ARG A 72 -19.57 0.32 -23.49
N ASP A 73 -19.23 1.49 -22.97
CA ASP A 73 -17.88 1.79 -22.48
C ASP A 73 -17.57 0.86 -21.29
N GLU A 74 -16.64 -0.08 -21.46
CA GLU A 74 -16.11 -0.91 -20.38
C GLU A 74 -15.48 0.01 -19.32
N HIS A 75 -16.08 0.04 -18.13
CA HIS A 75 -15.51 0.72 -16.97
C HIS A 75 -14.40 -0.15 -16.41
N GLY A 76 -13.20 -0.01 -16.99
CA GLY A 76 -12.00 -0.73 -16.59
C GLY A 76 -10.77 0.14 -16.78
N ARG A 77 -9.72 -0.12 -15.99
CA ARG A 77 -8.42 0.54 -16.13
C ARG A 77 -7.90 0.23 -17.54
N SER A 78 -7.75 1.24 -18.39
CA SER A 78 -7.18 1.07 -19.73
C SER A 78 -5.80 0.41 -19.64
N VAL A 79 -5.56 -0.59 -20.48
CA VAL A 79 -4.30 -1.33 -20.54
C VAL A 79 -3.15 -0.38 -20.90
N LEU A 80 -2.01 -0.51 -20.23
CA LEU A 80 -0.83 0.32 -20.49
C LEU A 80 -0.26 0.02 -21.89
N PRO A 81 0.26 1.04 -22.62
CA PRO A 81 0.73 0.85 -23.99
C PRO A 81 1.79 -0.25 -24.13
N GLU A 82 1.65 -1.11 -25.14
CA GLU A 82 2.55 -2.26 -25.35
C GLU A 82 3.97 -1.86 -25.76
N HIS A 83 4.12 -0.73 -26.46
CA HIS A 83 5.41 -0.25 -26.97
C HIS A 83 6.35 0.30 -25.88
N LEU A 84 5.88 0.45 -24.64
CA LEU A 84 6.71 0.90 -23.53
C LEU A 84 7.53 -0.27 -22.96
N GLU A 85 8.80 0.01 -22.64
CA GLU A 85 9.70 -0.93 -21.97
C GLU A 85 9.08 -1.43 -20.66
N ARG A 86 9.10 -2.74 -20.41
CA ARG A 86 8.64 -3.33 -19.13
C ARG A 86 9.84 -3.72 -18.30
N ARG A 87 9.96 -3.13 -17.11
CA ARG A 87 11.00 -3.44 -16.13
C ARG A 87 10.41 -4.27 -15.00
N ASP A 88 10.82 -5.53 -14.91
CA ASP A 88 10.34 -6.46 -13.89
C ASP A 88 11.08 -6.25 -12.57
N VAL A 89 10.33 -6.05 -11.48
CA VAL A 89 10.84 -6.14 -10.11
C VAL A 89 10.14 -7.31 -9.43
N VAL A 90 10.90 -8.37 -9.17
CA VAL A 90 10.39 -9.58 -8.52
C VAL A 90 10.60 -9.47 -7.01
N HIS A 91 9.50 -9.53 -6.25
CA HIS A 91 9.53 -9.69 -4.81
C HIS A 91 9.27 -11.17 -4.48
N ASP A 92 10.37 -11.90 -4.32
CA ASP A 92 10.36 -13.29 -3.89
C ASP A 92 10.67 -13.34 -2.38
N PRO A 93 9.93 -14.12 -1.57
CA PRO A 93 10.31 -14.37 -0.19
C PRO A 93 11.73 -14.94 -0.10
N THR A 94 12.49 -14.49 0.89
CA THR A 94 13.82 -15.04 1.20
C THR A 94 13.75 -16.54 1.51
N ASP A 95 14.88 -17.24 1.44
CA ASP A 95 14.94 -18.67 1.76
C ASP A 95 14.54 -18.94 3.23
N GLU A 96 14.82 -18.00 4.13
CA GLU A 96 14.32 -17.97 5.51
C GLU A 96 12.79 -17.96 5.55
N GLN A 97 12.17 -17.03 4.82
CA GLN A 97 10.71 -16.86 4.75
C GLN A 97 10.01 -17.98 3.99
N LYS A 98 10.73 -18.72 3.15
CA LYS A 98 10.25 -19.96 2.51
C LYS A 98 10.25 -21.15 3.45
N ARG A 99 10.84 -21.07 4.65
CA ARG A 99 10.69 -22.11 5.67
C ARG A 99 9.40 -21.88 6.45
N CYS A 100 8.59 -22.92 6.57
CA CYS A 100 7.37 -22.87 7.34
C CYS A 100 7.69 -22.75 8.84
N PRO A 101 7.23 -21.70 9.56
CA PRO A 101 7.50 -21.54 10.98
C PRO A 101 6.81 -22.61 11.85
N ALA A 102 5.76 -23.26 11.33
CA ALA A 102 4.99 -24.26 12.08
C ALA A 102 5.60 -25.68 12.01
N CYS A 103 6.20 -26.06 10.88
CA CYS A 103 6.72 -27.43 10.68
C CYS A 103 8.14 -27.50 10.09
N GLY A 104 8.78 -26.37 9.83
CA GLY A 104 10.14 -26.28 9.29
C GLY A 104 10.29 -26.63 7.81
N ARG A 105 9.27 -27.18 7.16
CA ARG A 105 9.34 -27.58 5.74
C ARG A 105 9.35 -26.39 4.80
N ALA A 106 9.89 -26.57 3.61
CA ALA A 106 9.83 -25.58 2.54
C ALA A 106 8.38 -25.32 2.11
N ARG A 107 8.02 -24.04 1.99
CA ARG A 107 6.80 -23.54 1.38
C ARG A 107 6.93 -23.65 -0.14
N GLU A 108 5.88 -24.09 -0.79
CA GLU A 108 5.78 -24.10 -2.25
C GLU A 108 5.16 -22.77 -2.71
N CYS A 109 5.67 -22.21 -3.80
CA CYS A 109 5.06 -21.00 -4.35
C CYS A 109 3.78 -21.36 -5.08
N ILE A 110 2.67 -20.86 -4.55
CA ILE A 110 1.30 -21.23 -4.95
C ILE A 110 0.70 -20.23 -5.94
N GLY A 111 1.29 -19.06 -6.08
CA GLY A 111 0.80 -18.05 -7.01
C GLY A 111 1.73 -16.85 -7.12
N GLU A 112 1.44 -16.01 -8.10
CA GLU A 112 2.15 -14.78 -8.35
C GLU A 112 1.16 -13.69 -8.75
N GLN A 113 1.24 -12.54 -8.07
CA GLN A 113 0.47 -11.35 -8.41
C GLN A 113 1.35 -10.39 -9.19
N THR A 114 0.83 -9.88 -10.30
CA THR A 114 1.52 -8.90 -11.14
C THR A 114 0.75 -7.58 -11.11
N ALA A 115 1.46 -6.48 -10.83
CA ALA A 115 0.94 -5.13 -10.93
C ALA A 115 1.79 -4.33 -11.92
N GLU A 116 1.15 -3.62 -12.85
CA GLU A 116 1.83 -2.73 -13.81
C GLU A 116 1.56 -1.26 -13.45
N GLN A 117 2.62 -0.46 -13.48
CA GLN A 117 2.57 0.99 -13.23
C GLN A 117 3.41 1.72 -14.28
N LEU A 118 2.90 2.82 -14.84
CA LEU A 118 3.67 3.71 -15.69
C LEU A 118 4.64 4.54 -14.84
N ASP A 119 5.92 4.53 -15.18
CA ASP A 119 6.98 5.26 -14.50
C ASP A 119 7.87 6.03 -15.51
N LEU A 120 8.75 6.89 -15.01
CA LEU A 120 9.53 7.84 -15.80
C LEU A 120 10.98 7.90 -15.31
N ASP A 121 11.89 7.59 -16.21
CA ASP A 121 13.33 7.82 -16.08
C ASP A 121 13.70 8.90 -17.13
N PRO A 122 13.74 10.19 -16.77
CA PRO A 122 13.76 11.28 -17.74
C PRO A 122 14.86 11.10 -18.80
N PRO A 123 14.53 11.14 -20.12
CA PRO A 123 13.26 11.51 -20.75
C PRO A 123 12.35 10.33 -21.19
N ARG A 124 12.51 9.12 -20.64
CA ARG A 124 11.87 7.88 -21.09
C ARG A 124 10.77 7.39 -20.14
N PHE A 125 9.59 7.12 -20.69
CA PHE A 125 8.55 6.40 -19.97
C PHE A 125 8.77 4.89 -20.07
N PHE A 126 8.49 4.16 -19.00
CA PHE A 126 8.53 2.70 -18.96
C PHE A 126 7.41 2.18 -18.05
N VAL A 127 7.10 0.90 -18.16
CA VAL A 127 6.16 0.21 -17.28
C VAL A 127 6.95 -0.56 -16.24
N LEU A 128 6.85 -0.16 -14.98
CA LEU A 128 7.32 -0.95 -13.86
C LEU A 128 6.33 -2.10 -13.62
N ARG A 129 6.81 -3.33 -13.79
CA ARG A 129 6.02 -4.54 -13.54
C ARG A 129 6.49 -5.18 -12.25
N THR A 130 5.70 -5.01 -11.20
CA THR A 130 5.99 -5.59 -9.88
C THR A 130 5.37 -6.97 -9.79
N ARG A 131 6.19 -8.01 -9.65
CA ARG A 131 5.75 -9.41 -9.54
C ARG A 131 5.99 -9.90 -8.11
N LYS A 132 4.92 -10.17 -7.37
CA LYS A 132 4.98 -10.65 -5.97
C LYS A 132 4.61 -12.12 -5.91
N ARG A 133 5.51 -12.95 -5.38
CA ARG A 133 5.29 -14.39 -5.24
C ARG A 133 4.70 -14.72 -3.88
N SER A 134 3.64 -15.50 -3.88
CA SER A 134 2.98 -16.02 -2.69
C SER A 134 3.35 -17.48 -2.51
N CYS A 135 3.96 -17.83 -1.37
CA CYS A 135 4.38 -19.21 -1.09
C CYS A 135 3.75 -19.71 0.21
N ALA A 136 3.20 -20.93 0.17
CA ALA A 136 2.45 -21.54 1.27
C ALA A 136 2.95 -22.97 1.55
N CYS A 137 2.81 -23.41 2.79
CA CYS A 137 3.15 -24.78 3.17
C CYS A 137 1.94 -25.68 2.92
N ARG A 138 1.99 -26.56 1.92
CA ARG A 138 0.86 -27.47 1.60
C ARG A 138 0.37 -28.31 2.78
N GLN A 139 1.24 -28.62 3.73
CA GLN A 139 0.89 -29.41 4.92
C GLN A 139 0.19 -28.57 6.01
N CYS A 140 0.43 -27.26 6.03
CA CYS A 140 0.02 -26.35 7.11
C CYS A 140 -0.90 -25.22 6.61
N ASP A 141 -1.33 -25.26 5.35
CA ASP A 141 -2.12 -24.22 4.72
C ASP A 141 -3.41 -23.94 5.53
N PRO A 142 -3.52 -22.75 6.15
CA PRO A 142 -4.41 -22.52 7.29
C PRO A 142 -5.84 -22.12 6.94
N THR A 143 -6.24 -22.12 5.66
CA THR A 143 -7.62 -21.78 5.27
C THR A 143 -8.64 -22.74 5.90
N ALA A 144 -8.22 -23.98 6.17
CA ALA A 144 -8.95 -24.94 7.00
C ALA A 144 -8.17 -25.24 8.29
N VAL A 145 -8.68 -24.80 9.44
CA VAL A 145 -8.16 -25.15 10.77
C VAL A 145 -8.66 -26.53 11.20
N LYS A 146 -7.84 -27.27 11.95
CA LYS A 146 -8.24 -28.56 12.54
C LYS A 146 -9.00 -28.32 13.83
N LEU A 147 -10.29 -28.65 13.86
CA LEU A 147 -11.14 -28.60 15.05
C LEU A 147 -11.12 -29.97 15.75
N ARG A 148 -10.70 -29.99 17.02
CA ARG A 148 -10.88 -31.17 17.87
C ARG A 148 -12.29 -31.16 18.45
N VAL A 149 -13.12 -32.12 18.06
CA VAL A 149 -14.47 -32.28 18.58
C VAL A 149 -14.45 -33.30 19.71
N ALA A 150 -14.99 -32.93 20.88
CA ALA A 150 -15.08 -33.84 22.02
C ALA A 150 -15.79 -35.14 21.62
N GLY A 151 -15.25 -36.28 22.04
CA GLY A 151 -15.79 -37.61 21.70
C GLY A 151 -15.47 -38.11 20.27
N LYS A 152 -14.77 -37.34 19.43
CA LYS A 152 -14.31 -37.81 18.11
C LYS A 152 -12.82 -38.13 18.11
N ASN A 153 -12.48 -39.29 17.54
CA ASN A 153 -11.09 -39.76 17.40
C ASN A 153 -10.35 -39.13 16.21
N ARG A 154 -11.01 -38.26 15.44
CA ARG A 154 -10.41 -37.54 14.31
C ARG A 154 -10.79 -36.06 14.39
N THR A 155 -9.84 -35.19 14.05
CA THR A 155 -10.09 -33.75 13.93
C THR A 155 -11.02 -33.48 12.74
N ALA A 156 -12.01 -32.62 12.95
CA ALA A 156 -12.84 -32.06 11.89
C ALA A 156 -12.13 -30.87 11.22
N ARG A 157 -12.57 -30.50 10.03
CA ARG A 157 -12.19 -29.21 9.43
C ARG A 157 -13.11 -28.12 9.97
N ALA A 158 -12.53 -26.96 10.21
CA ALA A 158 -13.22 -25.70 10.44
C ALA A 158 -12.50 -24.61 9.64
N HIS A 159 -13.12 -23.46 9.48
CA HIS A 159 -12.64 -22.34 8.71
C HIS A 159 -12.62 -21.12 9.62
N ARG A 160 -11.65 -20.24 9.40
CA ARG A 160 -11.47 -19.03 10.19
C ARG A 160 -11.69 -17.83 9.28
N TRP A 161 -12.75 -17.08 9.53
CA TRP A 161 -13.01 -15.79 8.91
C TRP A 161 -12.14 -14.74 9.59
N VAL A 162 -11.58 -13.83 8.80
CA VAL A 162 -10.72 -12.75 9.29
C VAL A 162 -11.32 -11.43 8.86
N GLY A 163 -11.67 -10.60 9.83
CA GLY A 163 -11.98 -9.19 9.62
C GLY A 163 -10.81 -8.34 10.09
N ILE A 164 -10.33 -7.44 9.23
CA ILE A 164 -9.31 -6.46 9.59
C ILE A 164 -10.02 -5.11 9.61
N GLY A 165 -10.07 -4.48 10.78
CA GLY A 165 -10.65 -3.15 10.90
C GLY A 165 -9.71 -2.05 10.40
N ASP A 166 -10.23 -0.83 10.33
CA ASP A 166 -9.56 0.34 9.77
C ASP A 166 -8.80 1.15 10.83
N ALA A 167 -8.48 2.41 10.52
CA ALA A 167 -7.76 3.30 11.43
C ALA A 167 -8.56 3.65 12.70
N ASP A 168 -9.89 3.68 12.60
CA ASP A 168 -10.79 4.01 13.72
C ASP A 168 -11.02 2.77 14.60
N PHE A 169 -10.95 1.58 14.01
CA PHE A 169 -11.10 0.29 14.71
C PHE A 169 -9.98 -0.69 14.33
N PRO A 170 -8.72 -0.51 14.82
CA PRO A 170 -7.53 -1.23 14.34
C PRO A 170 -7.40 -2.65 14.92
N TYR A 171 -8.51 -3.37 15.03
CA TYR A 171 -8.56 -4.73 15.55
C TYR A 171 -8.63 -5.75 14.42
N VAL A 172 -8.00 -6.90 14.63
CA VAL A 172 -8.20 -8.08 13.79
C VAL A 172 -9.14 -9.01 14.53
N VAL A 173 -10.34 -9.17 14.00
CA VAL A 173 -11.37 -10.04 14.56
C VAL A 173 -11.38 -11.35 13.79
N PHE A 174 -11.51 -12.44 14.54
CA PHE A 174 -11.59 -13.78 13.98
C PHE A 174 -12.89 -14.44 14.42
N ASP A 175 -13.54 -15.12 13.50
CA ASP A 175 -14.63 -16.02 13.82
C ASP A 175 -14.43 -17.37 13.12
N PHE A 176 -14.99 -18.42 13.71
CA PHE A 176 -14.77 -19.79 13.29
C PHE A 176 -16.08 -20.47 12.92
N THR A 177 -16.09 -21.13 11.77
CA THR A 177 -17.21 -21.98 11.35
C THR A 177 -16.74 -23.39 11.03
N THR A 178 -17.58 -24.38 11.26
CA THR A 178 -17.28 -25.77 10.89
C THR A 178 -17.52 -26.05 9.41
N GLY A 179 -18.26 -25.17 8.72
CA GLY A 179 -18.45 -25.18 7.26
C GLY A 179 -17.67 -24.06 6.55
N TYR A 180 -17.61 -24.14 5.21
CA TYR A 180 -17.02 -23.14 4.32
C TYR A 180 -18.06 -22.62 3.32
N THR A 181 -19.16 -22.10 3.86
CA THR A 181 -20.33 -21.62 3.11
C THR A 181 -20.53 -20.13 3.34
N ALA A 182 -21.41 -19.51 2.57
CA ALA A 182 -21.79 -18.09 2.72
C ALA A 182 -22.39 -17.76 4.10
N ASP A 183 -22.87 -18.76 4.85
CA ASP A 183 -23.36 -18.55 6.22
C ASP A 183 -22.29 -18.00 7.16
N GLY A 184 -21.02 -18.32 6.93
CA GLY A 184 -19.92 -17.82 7.75
C GLY A 184 -19.75 -16.32 7.66
N PRO A 185 -19.43 -15.76 6.47
CA PRO A 185 -19.34 -14.33 6.28
C PRO A 185 -20.64 -13.60 6.63
N ARG A 186 -21.80 -14.18 6.30
CA ARG A 186 -23.11 -13.57 6.59
C ARG A 186 -23.36 -13.42 8.08
N ALA A 187 -23.00 -14.40 8.89
CA ALA A 187 -23.09 -14.29 10.35
C ALA A 187 -22.00 -13.36 10.91
N PHE A 188 -20.78 -13.44 10.38
CA PHE A 188 -19.65 -12.64 10.87
C PHE A 188 -19.82 -11.12 10.67
N PHE A 189 -20.43 -10.73 9.54
CA PHE A 189 -20.73 -9.34 9.22
C PHE A 189 -22.21 -8.97 9.44
N ASP A 190 -22.96 -9.77 10.20
CA ASP A 190 -24.36 -9.45 10.50
C ASP A 190 -24.47 -8.08 11.20
N GLY A 191 -25.31 -7.20 10.65
CA GLY A 191 -25.47 -5.83 11.12
C GLY A 191 -24.30 -4.88 10.83
N TYR A 192 -23.24 -5.33 10.15
CA TYR A 192 -22.18 -4.42 9.68
C TYR A 192 -22.73 -3.47 8.62
N ALA A 193 -22.43 -2.18 8.77
CA ALA A 193 -22.78 -1.15 7.79
C ALA A 193 -21.51 -0.39 7.38
N GLY A 194 -21.16 -0.46 6.10
CA GLY A 194 -19.94 0.15 5.59
C GLY A 194 -19.44 -0.50 4.31
N TYR A 195 -18.14 -0.35 4.05
CA TYR A 195 -17.48 -0.95 2.90
C TYR A 195 -16.59 -2.10 3.34
N LEU A 196 -16.84 -3.28 2.76
CA LEU A 196 -16.01 -4.47 2.96
C LEU A 196 -15.15 -4.71 1.71
N GLN A 197 -13.84 -4.84 1.90
CA GLN A 197 -12.95 -5.36 0.86
C GLN A 197 -12.66 -6.84 1.17
N ALA A 198 -13.14 -7.72 0.30
CA ALA A 198 -12.88 -9.16 0.37
C ALA A 198 -12.14 -9.63 -0.88
N ASP A 199 -11.47 -10.79 -0.80
CA ASP A 199 -11.13 -11.54 -2.00
C ASP A 199 -12.44 -12.03 -2.65
N ALA A 200 -12.50 -12.06 -3.98
CA ALA A 200 -13.73 -12.32 -4.75
C ALA A 200 -14.18 -13.79 -4.69
N LEU A 201 -14.25 -14.34 -3.48
CA LEU A 201 -14.72 -15.68 -3.17
C LEU A 201 -16.25 -15.71 -3.16
N ALA A 202 -16.81 -16.81 -3.67
CA ALA A 202 -18.26 -17.01 -3.79
C ALA A 202 -19.01 -16.89 -2.44
N GLN A 203 -18.34 -17.14 -1.31
CA GLN A 203 -18.92 -17.03 0.03
C GLN A 203 -19.26 -15.60 0.44
N TYR A 204 -18.65 -14.59 -0.20
CA TYR A 204 -18.92 -13.17 0.04
C TYR A 204 -19.91 -12.57 -0.96
N GLU A 205 -20.35 -13.33 -1.96
CA GLU A 205 -21.35 -12.85 -2.92
C GLU A 205 -22.71 -12.67 -2.23
N GLY A 206 -23.26 -11.45 -2.28
CA GLY A 206 -24.58 -11.13 -1.72
C GLY A 206 -24.59 -10.64 -0.27
N LEU A 207 -23.42 -10.33 0.31
CA LEU A 207 -23.28 -9.55 1.54
C LEU A 207 -23.64 -8.06 1.33
#